data_AF-A0A4R0JZ48-F1
#
_entry.id   AF-A0A4R0JZ48-F1
#
_cell.length_a   1.000
_cell.length_b   1.000
_cell.length_c   1.000
_cell.angle_alpha   90.00
_cell.angle_beta   90.00
_cell.angle_gamma   90.00
#
_symmetry.space_group_name_H-M   'P 1'
#
loop_
_entity.id
_entity.type
_entity.pdbx_description
1 polymer ?
#
loop_
_entity_poly.entity_id
_entity_poly.type
_entity_poly.pdbx_seq_one_letter_code
_entity_poly.pdbx_strand_id
1 'polypeptide(L)'
;MNRKLSKGDEVLQRIVDLVVRTEATVEALEATASDGRWAMTAFSRYRLCELLEIAPYASNDGELADDPVALLEQAALAVEELDVPIEELSWRLALGDAVRTAAADIRMVRDARDV
;
A
#
# COMPACT_ATOMS: atom_id res chain seq x y z
N MET A 1 26.32 -12.25 -1.36
CA MET A 1 25.63 -13.56 -1.48
C MET A 1 24.22 -13.27 -1.92
N ASN A 2 23.85 -13.59 -3.16
CA ASN A 2 22.52 -13.33 -3.71
C ASN A 2 21.60 -14.51 -3.34
N ARG A 3 20.84 -14.38 -2.24
CA ARG A 3 19.87 -15.40 -1.83
C ARG A 3 18.70 -15.30 -2.82
N LYS A 4 18.44 -16.33 -3.63
CA LYS A 4 17.21 -16.39 -4.42
C LYS A 4 16.06 -16.47 -3.43
N LEU A 5 15.16 -15.49 -3.48
CA LEU A 5 13.93 -15.46 -2.72
C LEU A 5 13.01 -16.60 -3.20
N SER A 6 12.16 -17.12 -2.32
CA SER A 6 11.08 -17.99 -2.78
C SER A 6 10.07 -17.15 -3.57
N LYS A 7 9.26 -17.78 -4.42
CA LYS A 7 8.21 -17.06 -5.17
C LYS A 7 7.27 -16.27 -4.23
N GLY A 8 6.96 -16.82 -3.06
CA GLY A 8 6.14 -16.14 -2.04
C GLY A 8 6.86 -14.90 -1.48
N ASP A 9 8.14 -15.02 -1.17
CA ASP A 9 8.94 -13.88 -0.68
C ASP A 9 9.09 -12.78 -1.76
N GLU A 10 9.20 -13.15 -3.04
CA GLU A 10 9.23 -12.19 -4.15
C GLU A 10 7.90 -11.43 -4.28
N VAL A 11 6.77 -12.12 -4.12
CA VAL A 11 5.44 -11.48 -4.15
C VAL A 11 5.24 -10.58 -2.92
N LEU A 12 5.65 -11.04 -1.74
CA LEU A 12 5.59 -10.21 -0.52
C LEU A 12 6.45 -8.95 -0.65
N GLN A 13 7.68 -9.09 -1.17
CA GLN A 13 8.55 -7.93 -1.41
C GLN A 13 7.90 -6.96 -2.39
N ARG A 14 7.29 -7.46 -3.47
CA ARG A 14 6.55 -6.62 -4.42
C ARG A 14 5.39 -5.86 -3.76
N ILE A 15 4.64 -6.51 -2.87
CA ILE A 15 3.56 -5.86 -2.11
C ILE A 15 4.13 -4.75 -1.23
N VAL A 16 5.21 -5.04 -0.49
CA VAL A 16 5.91 -4.05 0.35
C VAL A 16 6.37 -2.86 -0.49
N ASP A 17 7.03 -3.10 -1.62
CA ASP A 17 7.52 -2.05 -2.50
C ASP A 17 6.36 -1.16 -3.01
N LEU A 18 5.24 -1.75 -3.40
CA LEU A 18 4.06 -1.01 -3.84
C LEU A 18 3.47 -0.13 -2.73
N VAL A 19 3.41 -0.65 -1.49
CA VAL A 19 2.89 0.10 -0.34
C VAL A 19 3.86 1.21 0.08
N VAL A 20 5.16 0.96 0.13
CA VAL A 20 6.18 1.99 0.42
C VAL A 20 6.13 3.10 -0.64
N ARG A 21 6.00 2.74 -1.92
CA ARG A 21 5.83 3.72 -3.00
C ARG A 21 4.54 4.51 -2.87
N THR A 22 3.46 3.88 -2.43
CA THR A 22 2.19 4.56 -2.14
C THR A 22 2.37 5.59 -1.03
N GLU A 23 2.97 5.20 0.09
CA GLU A 23 3.20 6.09 1.25
C GLU A 23 4.02 7.32 0.86
N ALA A 24 5.14 7.12 0.17
CA ALA A 24 5.98 8.23 -0.27
C ALA A 24 5.29 9.13 -1.31
N THR A 25 4.45 8.55 -2.18
CA THR A 25 3.67 9.32 -3.15
C THR A 25 2.61 10.16 -2.46
N VAL A 26 1.84 9.57 -1.53
CA VAL A 26 0.84 10.30 -0.75
C VAL A 26 1.49 11.41 0.06
N GLU A 27 2.61 11.15 0.73
CA GLU A 27 3.35 12.17 1.49
C GLU A 27 3.79 13.34 0.60
N ALA A 28 4.36 13.06 -0.58
CA ALA A 28 4.76 14.10 -1.53
C ALA A 28 3.57 14.91 -2.07
N LEU A 29 2.45 14.25 -2.34
CA LEU A 29 1.22 14.88 -2.80
C LEU A 29 0.58 15.73 -1.68
N GLU A 30 0.53 15.25 -0.45
CA GLU A 30 0.05 16.00 0.72
C GLU A 30 0.94 17.20 1.04
N ALA A 31 2.26 17.10 0.82
CA ALA A 31 3.18 18.22 1.00
C ALA A 31 2.96 19.35 -0.01
N THR A 32 2.39 19.06 -1.18
CA THR A 32 2.17 20.02 -2.28
C THR A 32 0.71 20.47 -2.41
N ALA A 33 -0.25 19.64 -2.00
CA ALA A 33 -1.68 19.90 -2.05
C ALA A 33 -2.28 20.00 -0.63
N SER A 34 -2.64 21.22 -0.22
CA SER A 34 -3.22 21.50 1.10
C SER A 34 -4.72 21.22 1.21
N ASP A 35 -5.36 20.77 0.14
CA ASP A 35 -6.79 20.44 0.10
C ASP A 35 -7.11 19.05 0.69
N GLY A 36 -6.08 18.27 0.99
CA GLY A 36 -6.20 16.92 1.53
C GLY A 36 -6.75 15.91 0.53
N ARG A 37 -6.76 16.21 -0.78
CA ARG A 37 -7.28 15.33 -1.85
C ARG A 37 -6.71 13.90 -1.81
N TRP A 38 -5.49 13.76 -1.31
CA TRP A 38 -4.75 12.50 -1.27
C TRP A 38 -4.70 11.87 0.12
N ALA A 39 -5.48 12.42 1.06
CA ALA A 39 -5.45 11.96 2.43
C ALA A 39 -5.96 10.53 2.57
N MET A 40 -5.23 9.77 3.38
CA MET A 40 -5.64 8.48 3.91
C MET A 40 -5.85 8.64 5.43
N THR A 41 -6.85 7.97 5.98
CA THR A 41 -7.04 7.93 7.44
C THR A 41 -5.82 7.33 8.13
N ALA A 42 -5.47 7.88 9.29
CA ALA A 42 -4.39 7.35 10.11
C ALA A 42 -4.58 5.87 10.48
N PHE A 43 -5.84 5.40 10.56
CA PHE A 43 -6.17 4.00 10.81
C PHE A 43 -5.77 3.10 9.64
N SER A 44 -6.20 3.44 8.40
CA SER A 44 -5.84 2.68 7.20
C SER A 44 -4.33 2.61 7.00
N ARG A 45 -3.63 3.75 7.18
CA ARG A 45 -2.17 3.83 7.14
C ARG A 45 -1.53 2.88 8.15
N TYR A 46 -1.89 3.02 9.42
CA TYR A 46 -1.31 2.23 10.50
C TYR A 46 -1.55 0.73 10.30
N ARG A 47 -2.80 0.35 9.98
CA ARG A 47 -3.17 -1.06 9.79
C ARG A 47 -2.41 -1.70 8.64
N LEU A 48 -2.27 -0.98 7.52
CA LEU A 48 -1.57 -1.48 6.35
C LEU A 48 -0.06 -1.64 6.63
N CYS A 49 0.57 -0.65 7.24
CA CYS A 49 1.98 -0.70 7.61
C CYS A 49 2.27 -1.79 8.65
N GLU A 50 1.40 -1.95 9.66
CA GLU A 50 1.52 -2.98 10.70
C GLU A 50 1.50 -4.39 10.09
N LEU A 51 0.56 -4.67 9.19
CA LEU A 51 0.43 -5.98 8.54
C LEU A 51 1.62 -6.36 7.67
N LEU A 52 2.39 -5.38 7.20
CA LEU A 52 3.59 -5.56 6.38
C LEU A 52 4.89 -5.38 7.16
N GLU A 53 4.81 -5.11 8.47
CA GLU A 53 5.96 -4.82 9.33
C GLU A 53 6.86 -3.69 8.81
N ILE A 54 6.27 -2.68 8.17
CA ILE A 54 6.97 -1.50 7.66
C ILE A 54 6.67 -0.25 8.48
N ALA A 55 7.58 0.72 8.43
CA ALA A 55 7.34 2.03 9.01
C ALA A 55 6.46 2.89 8.08
N PRO A 56 5.49 3.65 8.61
CA PRO A 56 4.82 4.71 7.85
C PRO A 56 5.83 5.79 7.47
N TYR A 57 5.62 6.47 6.33
CA TYR A 57 6.53 7.50 5.80
C TYR A 57 7.98 7.01 5.61
N ALA A 58 8.15 5.73 5.27
CA ALA A 58 9.46 5.21 4.94
C ALA A 58 10.02 5.94 3.70
N SER A 59 11.31 6.31 3.76
CA SER A 59 12.00 6.94 2.63
C SER A 59 11.93 6.04 1.40
N ASN A 60 11.52 6.62 0.27
CA ASN A 60 11.52 5.97 -1.03
C ASN A 60 12.52 6.68 -1.96
N ASP A 61 13.48 5.92 -2.47
CA ASP A 61 14.52 6.42 -3.40
C ASP A 61 14.08 6.37 -4.88
N GLY A 62 12.86 5.90 -5.16
CA GLY A 62 12.29 5.74 -6.51
C GLY A 62 11.53 6.96 -7.03
N GLU A 63 11.15 6.90 -8.31
CA GLU A 63 10.35 7.95 -8.96
C GLU A 63 8.93 8.00 -8.37
N LEU A 64 8.55 9.20 -7.91
CA LEU A 64 7.26 9.52 -7.31
C LEU A 64 6.37 10.18 -8.37
N ALA A 65 5.65 9.38 -9.15
CA ALA A 65 4.75 9.88 -10.20
C ALA A 65 3.51 9.01 -10.45
N ASP A 66 3.36 7.89 -9.73
CA ASP A 66 2.24 6.96 -9.94
C ASP A 66 1.00 7.39 -9.14
N ASP A 67 -0.21 7.07 -9.62
CA ASP A 67 -1.43 7.26 -8.83
C ASP A 67 -1.38 6.33 -7.60
N PRO A 68 -1.41 6.87 -6.35
CA PRO A 68 -1.35 6.04 -5.14
C PRO A 68 -2.47 5.00 -5.08
N VAL A 69 -3.64 5.31 -5.64
CA VAL A 69 -4.73 4.34 -5.74
C VAL A 69 -4.36 3.18 -6.66
N ALA A 70 -3.74 3.47 -7.81
CA ALA A 70 -3.33 2.44 -8.76
C ALA A 70 -2.21 1.54 -8.20
N LEU A 71 -1.32 2.09 -7.38
CA LEU A 71 -0.31 1.31 -6.66
C LEU A 71 -0.94 0.34 -5.66
N LEU A 72 -1.91 0.81 -4.87
CA LEU A 72 -2.65 -0.05 -3.93
C LEU A 72 -3.48 -1.11 -4.65
N GLU A 73 -4.07 -0.82 -5.80
CA GLU A 73 -4.79 -1.83 -6.58
C GLU A 73 -3.85 -2.92 -7.13
N GLN A 74 -2.66 -2.54 -7.58
CA GLN A 74 -1.63 -3.51 -7.95
C GLN A 74 -1.18 -4.35 -6.75
N ALA A 75 -1.09 -3.74 -5.56
CA ALA A 75 -0.77 -4.46 -4.33
C ALA A 75 -1.88 -5.45 -3.98
N ALA A 76 -3.15 -5.06 -4.13
CA ALA A 76 -4.28 -5.95 -3.87
C ALA A 76 -4.27 -7.19 -4.78
N LEU A 77 -3.95 -7.01 -6.07
CA LEU A 77 -3.76 -8.12 -7.01
C LEU A 77 -2.59 -9.02 -6.59
N ALA A 78 -1.47 -8.44 -6.18
CA ALA A 78 -0.31 -9.21 -5.71
C ALA A 78 -0.63 -10.00 -4.42
N VAL A 79 -1.45 -9.48 -3.51
CA VAL A 79 -1.91 -10.23 -2.32
C VAL A 79 -2.73 -11.47 -2.69
N GLU A 80 -3.49 -11.42 -3.79
CA GLU A 80 -4.22 -12.59 -4.30
C GLU A 80 -3.28 -13.67 -4.85
N GLU A 81 -2.12 -13.29 -5.37
CA GLU A 81 -1.07 -14.18 -5.86
C GLU A 81 -0.20 -14.79 -4.74
N LEU A 82 -0.33 -14.28 -3.51
CA LEU A 82 0.46 -14.72 -2.37
C LEU A 82 0.00 -16.10 -1.90
N ASP A 83 0.84 -17.11 -2.16
CA ASP A 83 0.65 -18.47 -1.68
C ASP A 83 1.12 -18.58 -0.24
N VAL A 84 0.19 -18.78 0.69
CA VAL A 84 0.44 -18.82 2.14
C VAL A 84 -0.11 -20.12 2.72
N PRO A 85 0.52 -20.66 3.77
CA PRO A 85 -0.05 -21.80 4.48
C PRO A 85 -1.38 -21.42 5.16
N ILE A 86 -2.20 -22.41 5.50
CA ILE A 86 -3.57 -22.18 6.03
C ILE A 86 -3.55 -21.36 7.34
N GLU A 87 -2.48 -21.47 8.12
CA GLU A 87 -2.23 -20.73 9.35
C GLU A 87 -2.09 -19.21 9.12
N GLU A 88 -1.64 -18.81 7.93
CA GLU A 88 -1.43 -17.42 7.53
C GLU A 88 -2.56 -16.88 6.63
N LEU A 89 -3.55 -17.70 6.30
CA LEU A 89 -4.68 -17.28 5.44
C LEU A 89 -5.40 -16.06 6.01
N SER A 90 -5.61 -16.02 7.33
CA SER A 90 -6.25 -14.89 8.01
C SER A 90 -5.45 -13.60 7.85
N TRP A 91 -4.12 -13.68 7.91
CA TRP A 91 -3.24 -12.53 7.69
C TRP A 91 -3.33 -12.05 6.24
N ARG A 92 -3.24 -12.95 5.25
CA ARG A 92 -3.36 -12.60 3.82
C ARG A 92 -4.72 -11.94 3.51
N LEU A 93 -5.81 -12.45 4.09
CA LEU A 93 -7.14 -11.86 3.94
C LEU A 93 -7.21 -10.46 4.56
N ALA A 94 -6.67 -10.29 5.77
CA ALA A 94 -6.61 -8.99 6.44
C ALA A 94 -5.75 -7.98 5.65
N LEU A 95 -4.64 -8.43 5.07
CA LEU A 95 -3.79 -7.60 4.20
C LEU A 95 -4.55 -7.17 2.95
N GLY A 96 -5.23 -8.09 2.28
CA GLY A 96 -6.03 -7.77 1.10
C GLY A 96 -7.17 -6.80 1.40
N ASP A 97 -7.80 -6.91 2.57
CA ASP A 97 -8.82 -5.96 3.02
C ASP A 97 -8.23 -4.58 3.35
N ALA A 98 -7.10 -4.54 4.06
CA ALA A 98 -6.41 -3.30 4.41
C ALA A 98 -5.97 -2.51 3.17
N VAL A 99 -5.40 -3.19 2.17
CA VAL A 99 -4.98 -2.56 0.91
C VAL A 99 -6.17 -1.97 0.15
N ARG A 100 -7.27 -2.72 0.02
CA ARG A 100 -8.49 -2.23 -0.67
C ARG A 100 -9.15 -1.09 0.08
N THR A 101 -9.17 -1.15 1.42
CA THR A 101 -9.71 -0.09 2.27
C THR A 101 -8.90 1.19 2.14
N ALA A 102 -7.57 1.10 2.17
CA ALA A 102 -6.69 2.25 1.94
C ALA A 102 -6.94 2.91 0.56
N ALA A 103 -7.12 2.11 -0.49
CA ALA A 103 -7.42 2.63 -1.83
C ALA A 103 -8.80 3.32 -1.88
N ALA A 104 -9.80 2.73 -1.23
CA ALA A 104 -11.14 3.29 -1.15
C ALA A 104 -11.17 4.61 -0.36
N ASP A 105 -10.37 4.71 0.70
CA ASP A 105 -10.24 5.91 1.53
C ASP A 105 -9.71 7.10 0.72
N ILE A 106 -8.60 6.90 0.00
CA ILE A 106 -8.03 7.92 -0.89
C ILE A 106 -9.02 8.33 -1.98
N ARG A 107 -9.73 7.36 -2.61
CA ARG A 107 -10.76 7.65 -3.61
C ARG A 107 -11.89 8.49 -3.05
N MET A 108 -12.41 8.11 -1.89
CA MET A 108 -13.54 8.80 -1.26
C MET A 108 -13.22 10.28 -1.03
N VAL A 109 -12.01 10.58 -0.53
CA VAL A 109 -11.58 11.96 -0.29
C VAL A 109 -11.36 12.71 -1.60
N ARG A 110 -10.74 12.06 -2.59
CA ARG A 110 -10.51 12.64 -3.92
C ARG A 110 -11.82 12.99 -4.63
N ASP A 111 -12.75 12.05 -4.70
CA ASP A 111 -14.02 12.20 -5.40
C ASP A 111 -14.91 13.25 -4.72
N ALA A 112 -14.84 13.38 -3.38
CA ALA A 112 -15.53 14.43 -2.64
C ALA A 112 -15.00 15.85 -2.94
N ARG A 113 -13.81 15.98 -3.57
CA ARG A 113 -13.22 17.25 -3.98
C ARG A 113 -13.45 17.59 -5.45
N ASP A 114 -13.87 16.63 -6.26
CA ASP A 114 -14.07 16.79 -7.71
C ASP A 114 -15.52 17.16 -8.09
N VAL A 115 -16.36 17.46 -7.09
CA VAL A 115 -17.77 17.92 -7.21
C VAL A 115 -17.92 19.43 -7.21
#